data_AF-V9EJT5-F1
#
_entry.id   AF-V9EJT5-F1
#
_cell.length_a   1.000
_cell.length_b   1.000
_cell.length_c   1.000
_cell.angle_alpha   90.00
_cell.angle_beta   90.00
_cell.angle_gamma   90.00
#
_symmetry.space_group_name_H-M   'P 1'
#
loop_
_entity.id
_entity.type
_entity.pdbx_description
1 polymer ?
#
loop_
_entity_poly.entity_id
_entity_poly.type
_entity_poly.pdbx_seq_one_letter_code
_entity_poly.pdbx_strand_id
1 'polypeptide(L)' 'MYSADYKWRAETLHYAYVVPCEVVMCVLGVSGCAVRRWYTQFVETGHVLPKEREARPVYPAVVVSFVDF' A
#
# COMPACT_ATOMS: atom_id res chain seq x y z
N MET A 1 5.52 8.62 -5.34
CA MET A 1 4.69 7.79 -4.45
C MET A 1 3.96 8.74 -3.50
N TYR A 2 2.65 8.57 -3.24
CA TYR A 2 1.89 9.49 -2.37
C TYR A 2 2.38 9.43 -0.92
N SER A 3 2.34 10.58 -0.23
CA SER A 3 2.74 10.65 1.19
C SER A 3 1.80 9.85 2.09
N ALA A 4 2.28 9.45 3.26
CA ALA A 4 1.50 8.71 4.24
C ALA A 4 0.23 9.47 4.65
N ASP A 5 0.36 10.76 4.94
CA ASP A 5 -0.77 11.64 5.28
C ASP A 5 -1.84 11.66 4.19
N TYR A 6 -1.42 11.67 2.92
CA TYR A 6 -2.35 11.70 1.80
C TYR A 6 -3.18 10.41 1.71
N LYS A 7 -2.55 9.26 1.96
CA LYS A 7 -3.24 7.97 2.02
C LYS A 7 -4.17 7.88 3.22
N TRP A 8 -3.75 8.37 4.40
CA TRP A 8 -4.59 8.41 5.59
C TRP A 8 -5.82 9.28 5.41
N ARG A 9 -5.70 10.42 4.71
CA ARG A 9 -6.85 11.25 4.35
C ARG A 9 -7.83 10.52 3.44
N ALA A 10 -7.34 9.82 2.42
CA ALA A 10 -8.18 9.02 1.52
C ALA A 10 -8.92 7.92 2.30
N GLU A 11 -8.21 7.21 3.17
CA GLU A 11 -8.77 6.13 3.98
C GLU A 11 -9.78 6.64 5.00
N THR A 12 -9.50 7.77 5.65
CA THR A 12 -10.42 8.38 6.62
C THR A 12 -11.73 8.80 5.94
N LEU A 13 -11.66 9.41 4.76
CA LEU A 13 -12.86 9.75 3.98
C LEU A 13 -13.66 8.51 3.57
N HIS A 14 -12.97 7.48 3.07
CA HIS A 14 -13.66 6.28 2.59
C HIS A 14 -14.21 5.41 3.72
N TYR A 15 -13.39 5.08 4.72
CA TYR A 15 -13.73 4.15 5.80
C TYR A 15 -14.55 4.82 6.91
N ALA A 16 -14.10 5.96 7.45
CA ALA A 16 -14.75 6.56 8.62
C ALA A 16 -16.00 7.37 8.23
N TYR A 17 -15.95 8.06 7.08
CA TYR A 17 -17.05 8.89 6.61
C TYR A 17 -17.91 8.22 5.52
N VAL A 18 -17.60 6.97 5.16
CA VAL A 18 -18.38 6.18 4.18
C VAL A 18 -18.51 6.89 2.83
N VAL A 19 -17.52 7.71 2.46
CA VAL A 19 -17.53 8.46 1.19
C VAL A 19 -17.20 7.49 0.04
N PRO A 20 -17.96 7.48 -1.06
CA PRO A 20 -17.67 6.61 -2.20
C PRO A 20 -16.26 6.85 -2.79
N CYS A 21 -15.61 5.79 -3.26
CA CYS A 21 -14.27 5.87 -3.86
C CYS A 21 -14.21 6.88 -5.01
N GLU A 22 -15.29 7.02 -5.79
CA GLU A 22 -15.46 7.94 -6.91
C GLU A 22 -15.42 9.41 -6.46
N VAL A 23 -15.91 9.70 -5.26
CA VAL A 23 -15.87 11.04 -4.69
C VAL A 23 -14.49 11.31 -4.10
N VAL A 24 -13.91 10.34 -3.38
CA VAL A 24 -12.56 10.45 -2.82
C VAL A 24 -11.51 10.69 -3.92
N MET A 25 -11.62 10.01 -5.06
CA MET A 25 -10.71 10.23 -6.19
C MET A 25 -10.79 11.65 -6.76
N CYS A 26 -11.98 12.23 -6.85
CA CYS A 26 -12.17 13.60 -7.33
C CYS A 26 -11.64 14.63 -6.33
N VAL A 27 -11.90 14.45 -5.04
CA VAL A 27 -11.48 15.38 -3.98
C VAL A 27 -9.96 15.39 -3.80
N LEU A 28 -9.32 14.23 -3.84
CA LEU A 28 -7.89 14.08 -3.59
C LEU A 28 -7.06 14.00 -4.87
N GLY A 29 -7.67 14.02 -6.06
CA GLY A 29 -6.93 13.93 -7.33
C GLY A 29 -6.11 12.65 -7.48
N VAL A 30 -6.59 11.54 -6.92
CA VAL A 30 -5.92 10.22 -6.96
C VAL A 30 -6.70 9.25 -7.82
N SER A 31 -6.06 8.20 -8.36
CA SER A 31 -6.80 7.18 -9.10
C SER A 31 -7.70 6.35 -8.17
N GLY A 32 -8.91 6.01 -8.62
CA GLY A 32 -9.82 5.15 -7.85
C GLY A 32 -9.22 3.75 -7.56
N CYS A 33 -8.33 3.25 -8.42
CA CYS A 33 -7.56 2.03 -8.15
C CYS A 33 -6.60 2.18 -6.97
N ALA A 34 -6.01 3.37 -6.79
CA ALA A 34 -5.13 3.63 -5.65
C ALA A 34 -5.93 3.64 -4.33
N VAL A 35 -7.09 4.30 -4.31
CA VAL A 35 -7.99 4.33 -3.14
C VAL A 35 -8.43 2.91 -2.77
N ARG A 36 -8.93 2.13 -3.74
CA ARG A 36 -9.32 0.73 -3.51
C ARG A 36 -8.20 -0.12 -2.94
N ARG A 37 -6.99 0.00 -3.49
CA ARG A 37 -5.83 -0.75 -3.01
C ARG A 37 -5.43 -0.36 -1.58
N TRP A 38 -5.48 0.93 -1.23
CA TRP A 38 -5.20 1.36 0.14
C TRP A 38 -6.26 0.85 1.11
N TYR A 39 -7.53 0.89 0.70
CA TYR A 39 -8.63 0.32 1.47
C TYR A 39 -8.45 -1.17 1.73
N THR A 40 -8.17 -1.97 0.68
CA THR A 40 -7.90 -3.40 0.84
C THR A 40 -6.74 -3.64 1.82
N GLN A 41 -5.66 -2.88 1.66
CA GLN A 41 -4.50 -3.00 2.53
C GLN A 41 -4.82 -2.59 3.98
N PHE A 42 -5.62 -1.55 4.17
CA PHE A 42 -6.06 -1.09 5.49
C PHE A 42 -6.95 -2.13 6.17
N VAL A 43 -7.88 -2.75 5.45
CA VAL A 43 -8.72 -3.84 5.97
C VAL A 43 -7.87 -5.05 6.38
N GLU A 44 -6.83 -5.39 5.62
CA GLU A 44 -5.95 -6.53 5.91
C GLU A 44 -4.95 -6.27 7.04
N THR A 45 -4.40 -5.06 7.12
CA THR A 45 -3.23 -4.75 7.97
C THR A 45 -3.49 -3.72 9.06
N GLY A 46 -4.63 -3.03 9.02
CA GLY A 46 -4.93 -1.85 9.83
C GLY A 46 -4.12 -0.61 9.43
N HIS A 47 -3.38 -0.64 8.31
CA HIS A 47 -2.45 0.43 7.96
C HIS A 47 -2.39 0.72 6.45
N VAL A 48 -2.30 2.01 6.09
CA VAL A 48 -2.25 2.48 4.69
C VAL A 48 -0.85 2.41 4.06
N LEU A 49 0.19 2.27 4.87
CA LEU A 49 1.55 1.99 4.40
C LEU A 49 1.81 0.49 4.36
N PRO A 50 2.39 -0.02 3.25
CA PRO A 50 2.77 -1.41 3.18
C PRO A 50 3.79 -1.71 4.29
N LYS A 51 3.75 -2.93 4.83
CA LYS A 51 4.82 -3.39 5.71
C LYS A 51 6.16 -3.24 4.99
N GLU A 52 7.16 -2.76 5.71
CA GLU A 52 8.52 -2.75 5.21
C GLU A 52 8.84 -4.17 4.76
N ARG A 53 9.19 -4.34 3.49
CA ARG A 53 9.64 -5.65 3.01
C ARG A 53 10.94 -5.92 3.74
N GLU A 54 10.97 -7.00 4.53
CA GLU A 54 12.22 -7.54 5.03
C GLU A 54 13.18 -7.68 3.85
N ALA A 55 14.32 -7.02 3.94
CA ALA A 55 15.34 -7.13 2.91
C ALA A 55 15.68 -8.61 2.77
N ARG A 56 15.48 -9.17 1.58
CA ARG A 56 15.93 -10.53 1.31
C ARG A 56 17.44 -10.55 1.57
N PRO A 57 17.95 -11.50 2.37
CA PRO A 57 19.39 -11.62 2.54
C PRO A 57 20.02 -11.74 1.15
N VAL A 58 20.92 -10.82 0.83
CA VAL A 58 21.74 -10.93 -0.37
C VAL A 58 22.73 -12.05 -0.07
N TYR A 59 22.41 -13.25 -0.53
CA TYR A 59 23.28 -14.40 -0.36
C TYR A 59 24.57 -14.17 -1.17
N PRO A 60 25.75 -14.45 -0.60
CA PRO A 60 27.00 -14.36 -1.34
C PRO A 60 26.97 -15.32 -2.54
N ALA A 61 27.66 -14.96 -3.63
CA ALA A 61 27.60 -15.68 -4.91
C ALA A 61 27.85 -17.19 -4.78
N VAL A 62 28.72 -17.60 -3.84
CA VAL A 62 29.03 -19.00 -3.53
C VAL A 62 27.81 -19.81 -3.06
N VAL A 63 26.90 -19.18 -2.33
CA VAL A 63 25.67 -19.82 -1.82
C VAL A 63 24.65 -19.95 -2.94
N VAL A 64 24.55 -18.95 -3.83
CA VAL A 64 23.65 -18.99 -4.99
C VAL A 64 24.08 -20.10 -5.95
N SER A 65 25.38 -20.22 -6.24
CA SER A 65 25.90 -21.27 -7.14
C SER A 65 25.74 -22.70 -6.63
N PHE A 66 25.47 -22.89 -5.32
CA PHE A 66 25.29 -24.21 -4.73
C PHE A 66 23.86 -24.75 -4.88
N VAL A 67 22.87 -23.87 -5.09
CA VAL A 67 21.45 -24.24 -5.21
C VAL A 67 21.05 -24.53 -6.66
N ASP A 68 21.86 -24.11 -7.64
CA ASP A 68 21.62 -24.31 -9.08
C ASP A 68 22.20 -25.65 -9.63
N PHE A 69 22.60 -26.59 -8.76
CA PHE A 69 23.08 -27.95 -9.12
C PHE A 69 22.09 -29.05 -8.71
#